data_AF-A0A920MKY9-F1
#
_entry.id   AF-A0A920MKY9-F1
#
_cell.length_a   1.000
_cell.length_b   1.000
_cell.length_c   1.000
_cell.angle_alpha   90.00
_cell.angle_beta   90.00
_cell.angle_gamma   90.00
#
_symmetry.space_group_name_H-M   'P 1'
#
loop_
_entity.id
_entity.type
_entity.pdbx_description
1 polymer ?
#
loop_
_entity_poly.entity_id
_entity_poly.type
_entity_poly.pdbx_seq_one_letter_code
_entity_poly.pdbx_strand_id
1 'polypeptide(L)'
;MVYVCDRQADRIQVFDTAGNFVKNIFVKFSAVSSPLGGSSGGRGSAVVLAFSPDEKQEFMFVVNQNSVMIDVLDRATGRVLTNLGNGPGRYRGQFTLPHGIGVDSRGNIYIAEQEGRRVQRYNLVK
;
A
#
# COMPACT_ATOMS: atom_id res chain seq x y z
N MET A 1 3.44 -16.87 7.40
CA MET A 1 4.39 -16.23 6.46
C MET A 1 4.77 -14.87 7.01
N VAL A 2 6.00 -14.44 6.80
CA VAL A 2 6.50 -13.11 7.14
C VAL A 2 6.70 -12.33 5.84
N TYR A 3 6.24 -11.09 5.82
CA TYR A 3 6.35 -10.21 4.65
C TYR A 3 7.21 -9.01 5.03
N VAL A 4 8.26 -8.76 4.26
CA VAL A 4 9.21 -7.67 4.50
C VAL A 4 9.08 -6.66 3.37
N CYS A 5 8.64 -5.46 3.73
CA CYS A 5 8.55 -4.31 2.85
C CYS A 5 9.96 -3.74 2.59
N ASP A 6 10.50 -4.00 1.40
CA ASP A 6 11.81 -3.51 0.95
C ASP A 6 11.60 -2.33 0.02
N ARG A 7 11.42 -1.17 0.66
CA ARG A 7 10.94 0.05 0.03
C ARG A 7 11.80 0.53 -1.14
N GLN A 8 13.12 0.49 -0.99
CA GLN A 8 14.04 1.01 -2.01
C GLN A 8 14.29 0.00 -3.15
N ALA A 9 14.06 -1.28 -2.90
CA ALA A 9 14.14 -2.31 -3.94
C ALA A 9 12.77 -2.57 -4.63
N ASP A 10 11.78 -1.71 -4.37
CA ASP A 10 10.43 -1.75 -4.95
C ASP A 10 9.73 -3.12 -4.86
N ARG A 11 9.90 -3.81 -3.73
CA ARG A 11 9.39 -5.17 -3.55
C ARG A 11 8.97 -5.49 -2.12
N ILE A 12 8.22 -6.57 -2.02
CA ILE A 12 7.94 -7.28 -0.78
C ILE A 12 8.66 -8.62 -0.85
N GLN A 13 9.47 -8.95 0.15
CA GLN A 13 10.05 -10.27 0.30
C GLN A 13 9.16 -11.13 1.18
N VAL A 14 8.91 -12.37 0.78
CA VAL A 14 8.08 -13.32 1.51
C VAL A 14 8.97 -14.42 2.08
N PHE A 15 8.81 -14.67 3.37
CA PHE A 15 9.48 -15.73 4.11
C PHE A 15 8.44 -16.65 4.76
N ASP A 16 8.81 -17.90 4.98
CA ASP A 16 8.05 -18.77 5.87
C ASP A 16 8.27 -18.37 7.34
N THR A 17 7.61 -19.05 8.27
CA THR A 17 7.75 -18.76 9.71
C THR A 17 9.05 -19.28 10.33
N ALA A 18 9.80 -20.11 9.62
CA ALA A 18 11.14 -20.54 10.00
C ALA A 18 12.22 -19.56 9.50
N GLY A 19 11.84 -18.57 8.68
CA GLY A 19 12.74 -17.56 8.12
C GLY A 19 13.33 -17.91 6.76
N ASN A 20 12.89 -19.00 6.12
CA ASN A 20 13.35 -19.34 4.78
C ASN A 20 12.70 -18.42 3.75
N PHE A 21 13.50 -17.94 2.79
CA PHE A 21 13.01 -17.14 1.67
C PHE A 21 12.08 -17.97 0.78
N VAL A 22 10.93 -17.40 0.41
CA VAL A 22 9.93 -18.03 -0.46
C VAL A 22 9.92 -17.37 -1.82
N LYS A 23 9.67 -16.05 -1.89
CA LYS A 23 9.59 -15.31 -3.16
C LYS A 23 9.68 -13.79 -2.96
N ASN A 24 9.89 -13.08 -4.07
CA ASN A 24 9.67 -11.64 -4.17
C ASN A 24 8.30 -11.35 -4.80
N ILE A 25 7.65 -10.29 -4.34
CA ILE A 25 6.50 -9.65 -4.99
C ILE A 25 6.94 -8.24 -5.36
N PHE A 26 7.02 -7.94 -6.66
CA PHE A 26 7.41 -6.61 -7.12
C PHE A 26 6.21 -5.68 -7.14
N VAL A 27 6.36 -4.50 -6.55
CA VAL A 27 5.32 -3.48 -6.48
C VAL A 27 5.71 -2.36 -7.43
N LYS A 28 4.99 -2.28 -8.55
CA LYS A 28 5.38 -1.49 -9.72
C LYS A 28 5.59 -0.01 -9.39
N PHE A 29 6.67 0.54 -9.95
CA PHE A 29 6.88 1.98 -10.09
C PHE A 29 5.94 2.53 -11.18
N SER A 30 4.96 3.33 -10.79
CA SER A 30 4.20 4.19 -11.70
C SER A 30 4.11 5.58 -11.09
N ALA A 31 4.90 6.53 -11.59
CA ALA A 31 4.77 7.92 -11.19
C ALA A 31 3.41 8.46 -11.64
N VAL A 32 2.77 9.25 -10.79
CA VAL A 32 1.48 9.89 -11.06
C VAL A 32 1.54 11.36 -10.69
N SER A 33 0.80 12.16 -11.44
CA SER A 33 0.67 13.59 -11.22
C SER A 33 -0.63 13.87 -10.46
N SER A 34 -0.55 14.75 -9.47
CA SER A 34 -1.74 15.36 -8.87
C SER A 34 -2.44 16.23 -9.91
N PRO A 35 -3.78 16.31 -9.88
CA PRO A 35 -4.54 17.35 -10.59
C PRO A 35 -4.09 18.78 -10.30
N LEU A 36 -3.36 19.02 -9.20
CA LEU A 36 -2.85 20.32 -8.77
C LEU A 36 -1.38 20.56 -9.14
N GLY A 37 -0.78 19.70 -9.96
CA GLY A 37 0.59 19.88 -10.47
C GLY A 37 1.73 19.32 -9.58
N GLY A 38 1.43 18.55 -8.53
CA GLY A 38 2.44 17.83 -7.75
C GLY A 38 2.78 16.47 -8.37
N SER A 39 4.05 16.17 -8.63
CA SER A 39 4.48 14.85 -9.14
C SER A 39 4.88 13.92 -8.00
N SER A 40 4.54 12.64 -8.11
CA SER A 40 5.15 11.59 -7.29
C SER A 40 6.48 11.11 -7.89
N GLY A 41 7.35 10.49 -7.09
CA GLY A 41 8.59 9.90 -7.61
C GLY A 41 9.73 9.78 -6.60
N GLY A 42 10.54 8.72 -6.73
CA GLY A 42 11.87 8.60 -6.12
C GLY A 42 11.92 8.16 -4.65
N ARG A 43 10.75 7.87 -4.06
CA ARG A 43 10.64 7.46 -2.66
C ARG A 43 10.51 5.96 -2.47
N GLY A 44 10.47 5.17 -3.55
CA GLY A 44 10.29 3.72 -3.50
C GLY A 44 8.83 3.29 -3.26
N SER A 45 8.54 2.03 -3.51
CA SER A 45 7.24 1.40 -3.26
C SER A 45 7.23 0.65 -1.91
N ALA A 46 6.20 -0.17 -1.65
CA ALA A 46 6.13 -1.09 -0.51
C ALA A 46 6.68 -0.56 0.83
N VAL A 47 6.08 0.49 1.39
CA VAL A 47 6.53 1.08 2.68
C VAL A 47 6.07 0.25 3.87
N VAL A 48 4.79 -0.12 3.85
CA VAL A 48 4.11 -0.93 4.86
C VAL A 48 2.92 -1.59 4.16
N LEU A 49 2.47 -2.71 4.71
CA LEU A 49 1.29 -3.39 4.22
C LEU A 49 0.35 -3.76 5.36
N ALA A 50 -0.92 -3.96 5.02
CA ALA A 50 -1.90 -4.65 5.84
C ALA A 50 -2.65 -5.68 5.00
N PHE A 51 -3.37 -6.57 5.68
CA PHE A 51 -4.17 -7.61 5.04
C PHE A 51 -5.66 -7.31 5.11
N SER A 52 -6.42 -7.87 4.18
CA SER A 52 -7.88 -7.98 4.35
C SER A 52 -8.22 -8.84 5.57
N PRO A 53 -9.37 -8.58 6.22
CA PRO A 53 -9.73 -9.23 7.48
C PRO A 53 -10.38 -10.61 7.28
N ASP A 54 -10.59 -11.03 6.04
CA ASP A 54 -11.08 -12.38 5.76
C ASP A 54 -10.04 -13.43 6.18
N GLU A 55 -10.52 -14.64 6.45
CA GLU A 55 -9.69 -15.73 6.96
C GLU A 55 -8.50 -16.06 6.05
N LYS A 56 -8.66 -15.91 4.73
CA LYS A 56 -7.61 -16.18 3.75
C LYS A 56 -6.64 -15.02 3.59
N GLN A 57 -6.99 -13.85 4.11
CA GLN A 57 -6.29 -12.58 3.84
C GLN A 57 -6.12 -12.38 2.34
N GLU A 58 -7.20 -12.53 1.58
CA GLU A 58 -7.18 -12.56 0.12
C GLU A 58 -6.42 -11.37 -0.50
N PHE A 59 -6.48 -10.20 0.14
CA PHE A 59 -5.84 -8.98 -0.33
C PHE A 59 -4.70 -8.49 0.56
N MET A 60 -3.70 -7.91 -0.08
CA MET A 60 -2.65 -7.10 0.56
C MET A 60 -2.84 -5.64 0.16
N PHE A 61 -2.93 -4.75 1.14
CA PHE A 61 -2.98 -3.30 0.94
C PHE A 61 -1.60 -2.73 1.21
N VAL A 62 -0.93 -2.25 0.17
CA VAL A 62 0.47 -1.86 0.22
C VAL A 62 0.59 -0.35 0.00
N VAL A 63 1.13 0.36 0.99
CA VAL A 63 1.41 1.78 0.83
C VAL A 63 2.57 1.95 -0.16
N ASN A 64 2.26 2.52 -1.32
CA ASN A 64 3.22 2.80 -2.37
C ASN A 64 3.50 4.31 -2.39
N GLN A 65 4.64 4.73 -1.84
CA GLN A 65 5.03 6.14 -1.82
C GLN A 65 5.52 6.64 -3.18
N ASN A 66 5.77 5.76 -4.14
CA ASN A 66 6.08 6.16 -5.50
C ASN A 66 4.83 6.58 -6.27
N SER A 67 3.72 5.86 -6.15
CA SER A 67 2.43 6.30 -6.71
C SER A 67 1.67 7.24 -5.77
N VAL A 68 2.10 7.34 -4.51
CA VAL A 68 1.41 8.06 -3.43
C VAL A 68 -0.05 7.57 -3.31
N MET A 69 -0.21 6.25 -3.44
CA MET A 69 -1.47 5.52 -3.38
C MET A 69 -1.27 4.22 -2.62
N ILE A 70 -2.36 3.51 -2.37
CA ILE A 70 -2.33 2.20 -1.71
C ILE A 70 -2.64 1.16 -2.77
N ASP A 71 -1.66 0.37 -3.16
CA ASP A 71 -1.86 -0.71 -4.13
C ASP A 71 -2.57 -1.87 -3.43
N VAL A 72 -3.59 -2.42 -4.09
CA VAL A 72 -4.33 -3.60 -3.64
C VAL A 72 -3.85 -4.78 -4.47
N LEU A 73 -3.21 -5.74 -3.82
CA LEU A 73 -2.67 -6.93 -4.46
C LEU A 73 -3.48 -8.16 -4.06
N ASP A 74 -3.63 -9.11 -4.99
CA ASP A 74 -4.01 -10.48 -4.66
C ASP A 74 -2.86 -11.14 -3.90
N ARG A 75 -3.11 -11.64 -2.68
CA ARG A 75 -2.06 -12.16 -1.80
C ARG A 75 -1.41 -13.42 -2.36
N ALA A 76 -2.19 -14.29 -3.02
CA ALA A 76 -1.69 -15.58 -3.50
C ALA A 76 -0.69 -15.40 -4.64
N THR A 77 -1.06 -14.61 -5.64
CA THR A 77 -0.28 -14.37 -6.86
C THR A 77 0.70 -13.22 -6.72
N GLY A 78 0.42 -12.24 -5.86
CA GLY A 78 1.15 -10.97 -5.77
C GLY A 78 0.80 -9.98 -6.88
N ARG A 79 -0.25 -10.25 -7.66
CA ARG A 79 -0.68 -9.38 -8.76
C ARG A 79 -1.39 -8.13 -8.20
N VAL A 80 -0.99 -6.95 -8.68
CA VAL A 80 -1.73 -5.70 -8.42
C VAL A 80 -3.10 -5.78 -9.11
N LEU A 81 -4.17 -5.63 -8.33
CA LEU A 81 -5.55 -5.66 -8.79
C LEU A 81 -6.08 -4.26 -9.08
N THR A 82 -5.80 -3.33 -8.16
CA THR A 82 -6.24 -1.93 -8.23
C THR A 82 -5.41 -1.07 -7.27
N ASN A 83 -5.73 0.20 -7.13
CA ASN A 83 -5.21 1.07 -6.09
C ASN A 83 -6.33 1.86 -5.41
N LEU A 84 -6.05 2.34 -4.20
CA LEU A 84 -6.88 3.30 -3.48
C LEU A 84 -6.17 4.64 -3.45
N GLY A 85 -6.95 5.68 -3.77
CA GLY A 85 -6.49 7.06 -3.79
C GLY A 85 -6.39 7.65 -5.19
N ASN A 86 -6.20 8.96 -5.23
CA ASN A 86 -6.17 9.79 -6.43
C ASN A 86 -4.80 10.48 -6.58
N GLY A 87 -3.74 9.81 -6.12
CA GLY A 87 -2.36 10.30 -6.16
C GLY A 87 -2.02 11.35 -5.08
N PRO A 88 -0.94 12.12 -5.29
CA PRO A 88 -0.46 13.08 -4.32
C PRO A 88 -1.42 14.27 -4.14
N GLY A 89 -1.53 14.76 -2.91
CA GLY A 89 -2.28 15.97 -2.60
C GLY A 89 -2.92 15.98 -1.21
N ARG A 90 -3.70 17.04 -0.95
CA ARG A 90 -4.31 17.33 0.36
C ARG A 90 -5.82 17.16 0.39
N TYR A 91 -6.46 16.86 -0.74
CA TYR A 91 -7.91 16.66 -0.77
C TYR A 91 -8.30 15.25 -0.36
N ARG A 92 -9.62 15.03 -0.21
CA ARG A 92 -10.18 13.71 0.06
C ARG A 92 -9.72 12.74 -1.02
N GLY A 93 -9.19 11.61 -0.59
CA GLY A 93 -8.72 10.57 -1.49
C GLY A 93 -7.32 10.80 -2.06
N GLN A 94 -6.69 11.94 -1.80
CA GLN A 94 -5.28 12.17 -2.14
C GLN A 94 -4.42 12.01 -0.89
N PHE A 95 -3.13 11.73 -1.06
CA PHE A 95 -2.23 11.57 0.07
C PHE A 95 -1.01 12.48 0.00
N THR A 96 -0.51 12.88 1.16
CA THR A 96 0.73 13.61 1.38
C THR A 96 1.62 12.77 2.28
N LEU A 97 2.51 11.98 1.66
CA LEU A 97 3.41 11.02 2.32
C LEU A 97 2.68 10.01 3.23
N PRO A 98 1.84 9.11 2.68
CA PRO A 98 1.23 8.03 3.45
C PRO A 98 2.32 7.08 3.96
N HIS A 99 2.23 6.66 5.22
CA HIS A 99 3.28 5.86 5.86
C HIS A 99 2.75 4.76 6.80
N GLY A 100 1.53 4.91 7.32
CA GLY A 100 0.87 3.89 8.14
C GLY A 100 -0.37 3.35 7.46
N ILE A 101 -0.67 2.07 7.66
CA ILE A 101 -1.92 1.45 7.23
C ILE A 101 -2.40 0.45 8.29
N GLY A 102 -3.72 0.40 8.51
CA GLY A 102 -4.37 -0.60 9.36
C GLY A 102 -5.75 -0.94 8.81
N VAL A 103 -6.21 -2.16 9.05
CA VAL A 103 -7.53 -2.64 8.64
C VAL A 103 -8.28 -3.16 9.84
N ASP A 104 -9.53 -2.72 10.02
CA ASP A 104 -10.39 -3.22 11.09
C ASP A 104 -11.13 -4.51 10.70
N SER A 105 -11.79 -5.15 11.67
CA SER A 105 -12.55 -6.38 11.44
C SER A 105 -13.77 -6.23 10.52
N ARG A 106 -14.18 -4.99 10.21
CA ARG A 106 -15.25 -4.69 9.27
C ARG A 106 -14.72 -4.40 7.85
N GLY A 107 -13.41 -4.43 7.65
CA GLY A 107 -12.75 -4.15 6.38
C GLY A 107 -12.56 -2.67 6.08
N ASN A 108 -12.72 -1.77 7.07
CA ASN A 108 -12.34 -0.38 6.87
C ASN A 108 -10.82 -0.26 6.91
N ILE A 109 -10.27 0.50 5.97
CA ILE A 109 -8.83 0.75 5.84
C ILE A 109 -8.54 2.15 6.35
N TYR A 110 -7.55 2.26 7.23
CA TYR A 110 -7.08 3.51 7.83
C TYR A 110 -5.67 3.79 7.33
N ILE A 111 -5.45 4.96 6.75
CA ILE A 111 -4.16 5.37 6.21
C ILE A 111 -3.68 6.59 7.00
N ALA A 112 -2.50 6.49 7.60
CA ALA A 112 -1.86 7.58 8.32
C ALA A 112 -0.79 8.26 7.44
N GLU A 113 -0.86 9.58 7.37
CA GLU A 113 0.03 10.42 6.58
C GLU A 113 1.04 11.14 7.47
N GLN A 114 2.33 10.99 7.17
CA GLN A 114 3.41 11.61 7.93
C GLN A 114 3.46 13.13 7.69
N GLU A 115 3.45 13.57 6.43
CA GLU A 115 3.47 15.00 6.08
C GLU A 115 2.07 15.60 5.94
N GLY A 116 1.08 14.79 5.55
CA GLY A 116 -0.33 15.19 5.53
C GLY A 116 -0.90 15.44 6.92
N ARG A 117 -0.25 14.91 7.98
CA ARG A 117 -0.63 15.07 9.40
C ARG A 117 -2.09 14.73 9.67
N ARG A 118 -2.57 13.66 9.04
CA ARG A 118 -3.96 13.21 9.13
C ARG A 118 -4.06 11.70 8.98
N VAL A 119 -5.23 11.18 9.32
CA VAL A 119 -5.64 9.82 9.03
C VAL A 119 -6.86 9.88 8.11
N GLN A 120 -6.85 9.11 7.02
CA GLN A 120 -8.00 8.92 6.14
C GLN A 120 -8.56 7.51 6.30
N ARG A 121 -9.89 7.39 6.29
CA ARG A 121 -10.58 6.09 6.33
C ARG A 121 -11.25 5.81 4.99
N TYR A 122 -11.06 4.61 4.48
CA TYR A 122 -11.76 4.06 3.32
C TYR A 122 -12.65 2.92 3.79
N ASN A 123 -13.91 2.98 3.40
CA ASN A 123 -14.84 1.87 3.59
C ASN A 123 -14.76 1.02 2.32
N LEU A 124 -14.34 -0.24 2.44
CA LEU A 124 -14.55 -1.21 1.37
C LEU A 124 -16.05 -1.52 1.37
N VAL A 125 -16.79 -0.95 0.41
CA VAL A 125 -18.19 -1.33 0.20
C VAL A 125 -18.16 -2.75 -0.37
N LYS A 126 -18.87 -3.68 0.29
CA LYS A 126 -19.08 -5.03 -0.21
C LYS A 126 -19.91 -5.03 -1.48
#